data_AF-A0A7D5VEE3-F1
#
_entry.id   AF-A0A7D5VEE3-F1
#
_cell.length_a   1.000
_cell.length_b   1.000
_cell.length_c   1.000
_cell.angle_alpha   90.00
_cell.angle_beta   90.00
_cell.angle_gamma   90.00
#
_symmetry.space_group_name_H-M   'P 1'
#
loop_
_entity.id
_entity.type
_entity.pdbx_description
1 polymer ?
#
loop_
_entity_poly.entity_id
_entity_poly.type
_entity_poly.pdbx_seq_one_letter_code
_entity_poly.pdbx_strand_id
1 'polypeptide(L)'
;MTTTIAPAATRPATLTLDDRLALASLDMDDRLNKAGVAVDINTAHIDIDAGLPAAPPPQTVEPNPHSTPIAQLLHRARVRLQADGWCRGALREDGRRCAIGAIRIEAATRSQADDASALLLEVVRRDFGGDTVPSWNDSQNSPRPVLLALDRTAQLAHNRNL
;
A
#
# COMPACT_ATOMS: atom_id res chain seq x y z
N MET A 1 -18.14 22.61 72.02
CA MET A 1 -18.71 22.67 70.65
C MET A 1 -17.99 23.80 69.93
N THR A 2 -17.13 23.47 68.96
CA THR A 2 -16.32 24.45 68.25
C THR A 2 -16.70 24.37 66.77
N THR A 3 -17.24 25.46 66.23
CA THR A 3 -17.65 25.55 64.83
C THR A 3 -16.47 26.01 63.98
N THR A 4 -16.01 25.16 63.07
CA THR A 4 -15.00 25.49 62.06
C THR A 4 -15.67 26.22 60.90
N ILE A 5 -15.14 27.40 60.54
CA ILE A 5 -15.57 28.18 59.37
C ILE A 5 -14.75 27.70 58.16
N ALA A 6 -15.43 27.28 57.09
CA ALA A 6 -14.81 26.87 55.83
C ALA A 6 -14.34 28.10 55.02
N PRO A 7 -13.18 28.06 54.36
CA PRO A 7 -12.70 29.17 53.53
C PRO A 7 -13.58 29.35 52.29
N ALA A 8 -13.87 30.61 51.95
CA ALA A 8 -14.66 30.95 50.76
C ALA A 8 -13.89 30.58 49.48
N ALA A 9 -14.58 29.90 48.55
CA ALA A 9 -14.04 29.55 47.25
C ALA A 9 -13.74 30.81 46.41
N THR A 10 -12.51 30.94 45.92
CA THR A 10 -12.09 32.00 45.01
C THR A 10 -12.85 31.88 43.68
N ARG A 11 -13.56 32.93 43.28
CA ARG A 11 -14.26 33.00 41.98
C ARG A 11 -13.21 32.98 40.86
N PRO A 12 -13.36 32.16 39.80
CA PRO A 12 -12.40 32.15 38.70
C PRO A 12 -12.31 33.54 38.06
N ALA A 13 -11.09 33.98 37.79
CA ALA A 13 -10.85 35.26 37.14
C ALA A 13 -11.53 35.29 35.77
N THR A 14 -12.28 36.35 35.49
CA THR A 14 -12.91 36.54 34.19
C THR A 14 -11.83 36.96 33.19
N LEU A 15 -11.56 36.11 32.19
CA LEU A 15 -10.65 36.45 31.11
C LEU A 15 -11.18 37.63 30.30
N THR A 16 -10.32 38.61 30.07
CA THR A 16 -10.58 39.75 29.18
C THR A 16 -10.63 39.28 27.72
N LEU A 17 -11.02 40.17 26.80
CA LEU A 17 -10.98 39.88 25.37
C LEU A 17 -9.54 39.60 24.90
N ASP A 18 -8.58 40.39 25.37
CA ASP A 18 -7.17 40.25 25.01
C ASP A 18 -6.60 38.92 25.50
N ASP A 19 -6.96 38.48 26.71
CA ASP A 19 -6.57 37.17 27.23
C ASP A 19 -7.11 36.02 26.35
N ARG A 20 -8.35 36.15 25.87
CA ARG A 20 -8.98 35.14 24.99
C ARG A 20 -8.33 35.11 23.61
N LEU A 21 -7.98 36.27 23.06
CA LEU A 21 -7.28 36.37 21.78
C LEU A 21 -5.86 35.81 21.87
N ALA A 22 -5.15 36.09 22.96
CA ALA A 22 -3.81 35.53 23.19
C ALA A 22 -3.86 33.99 23.28
N LEU A 23 -4.83 33.44 24.02
CA LEU A 23 -5.03 31.98 24.11
C LEU A 23 -5.39 31.35 22.77
N ALA A 24 -6.25 32.02 21.98
CA ALA A 24 -6.63 31.54 20.65
C ALA A 24 -5.44 31.57 19.67
N SER A 25 -4.58 32.59 19.76
CA SER A 25 -3.35 32.66 18.96
C SER A 25 -2.42 31.50 19.29
N LEU A 26 -2.20 31.24 20.58
CA LEU A 26 -1.34 30.14 21.04
C LEU A 26 -1.87 28.76 20.59
N ASP A 27 -3.19 28.54 20.66
CA ASP A 27 -3.81 27.30 20.13
C ASP A 27 -3.59 27.16 18.62
N MET A 28 -3.75 28.25 17.87
CA MET A 28 -3.53 28.21 16.43
C MET A 28 -2.06 27.94 16.07
N ASP A 29 -1.13 28.56 16.78
CA ASP A 29 0.31 28.33 16.59
C ASP A 29 0.68 26.86 16.87
N ASP A 30 0.15 26.26 17.93
CA ASP A 30 0.36 24.83 18.24
C ASP A 30 -0.18 23.93 17.11
N ARG A 31 -1.39 24.22 16.62
CA ARG A 31 -2.01 23.48 15.52
C ARG A 31 -1.22 23.59 14.22
N LEU A 32 -0.69 24.78 13.90
CA LEU A 32 0.14 25.00 12.71
C LEU A 32 1.48 24.28 12.84
N ASN A 33 2.12 24.34 14.01
CA ASN A 33 3.37 23.63 14.26
C ASN A 33 3.20 22.11 14.12
N LYS A 34 2.13 21.55 14.69
CA LYS A 34 1.80 20.12 14.56
C LYS A 34 1.54 19.72 13.11
N ALA A 35 0.83 20.56 12.36
CA ALA A 35 0.58 20.32 10.94
C ALA A 35 1.88 20.39 10.11
N GLY A 36 2.76 21.35 10.40
CA GLY A 36 4.07 21.49 9.76
C GLY A 36 4.92 20.24 9.96
N VAL A 37 5.05 19.76 11.20
CA VAL A 37 5.77 18.51 11.50
C VAL A 37 5.16 17.31 10.77
N ALA A 38 3.83 17.22 10.68
CA ALA A 38 3.18 16.15 9.95
C ALA A 38 3.48 16.20 8.44
N VAL A 39 3.56 17.40 7.84
CA VAL A 39 3.98 17.56 6.45
C VAL A 39 5.44 17.14 6.31
N ASP A 40 6.34 17.67 7.13
CA ASP A 40 7.77 17.35 7.07
C ASP A 40 8.02 15.86 7.16
N ILE A 41 7.34 15.15 8.08
CA ILE A 41 7.45 13.69 8.21
C ILE A 41 6.88 12.98 6.98
N ASN A 42 5.68 13.34 6.53
CA ASN A 42 5.01 12.63 5.42
C ASN A 42 5.66 12.91 4.06
N THR A 43 6.35 14.04 3.92
CA THR A 43 7.05 14.44 2.69
C THR A 43 8.56 14.31 2.80
N ALA A 44 9.09 13.79 3.92
CA ALA A 44 10.51 13.59 4.11
C ALA A 44 11.05 12.77 2.94
N HIS A 45 12.04 13.34 2.23
CA HIS A 45 12.74 12.61 1.21
C HIS A 45 13.62 11.56 1.92
N ILE A 46 13.22 10.30 1.81
CA ILE A 46 14.09 9.20 2.19
C ILE A 46 15.02 9.02 1.01
N ASP A 47 16.29 9.35 1.22
CA ASP A 47 17.37 9.01 0.30
C ASP A 47 17.60 7.50 0.39
N ILE A 48 16.67 6.76 -0.22
CA ILE A 48 16.85 5.35 -0.47
C ILE A 48 17.82 5.35 -1.64
N ASP A 49 19.10 5.08 -1.33
CA ASP A 49 20.04 4.54 -2.31
C ASP A 49 19.50 3.15 -2.68
N ALA A 50 18.40 3.17 -3.43
CA ALA A 50 17.85 2.04 -4.09
C ALA A 50 18.85 1.79 -5.20
N GLY A 51 19.92 1.06 -4.86
CA GLY A 51 20.43 0.05 -5.75
C GLY A 51 19.22 -0.75 -6.18
N LEU A 52 18.51 -0.26 -7.20
CA LEU A 52 17.49 -0.98 -7.92
C LEU A 52 18.18 -2.30 -8.20
N PRO A 53 17.74 -3.41 -7.58
CA PRO A 53 18.33 -4.68 -7.91
C PRO A 53 18.24 -4.76 -9.42
N ALA A 54 19.39 -4.91 -10.07
CA ALA A 54 19.49 -4.94 -11.52
C ALA A 54 18.30 -5.77 -12.03
N ALA A 55 17.53 -5.20 -12.97
CA ALA A 55 16.31 -5.82 -13.46
C ALA A 55 16.60 -7.31 -13.67
N PRO A 56 15.88 -8.20 -12.96
CA PRO A 56 16.23 -9.61 -12.98
C PRO A 56 16.22 -10.07 -14.44
N PRO A 57 17.12 -10.99 -14.82
CA PRO A 57 17.30 -11.36 -16.22
C PRO A 57 15.96 -11.67 -16.87
N PRO A 58 15.78 -11.29 -18.15
CA PRO A 58 14.56 -11.61 -18.88
C PRO A 58 14.34 -13.12 -18.78
N GLN A 59 13.14 -13.51 -18.34
CA GLN A 59 12.84 -14.93 -18.20
C GLN A 59 12.86 -15.58 -19.58
N THR A 60 13.36 -16.82 -19.65
CA THR A 60 13.24 -17.65 -20.84
C THR A 60 11.78 -17.66 -21.29
N VAL A 61 11.57 -17.34 -22.56
CA VAL A 61 10.25 -17.15 -23.17
C VAL A 61 9.50 -18.47 -23.17
N GLU A 62 8.74 -18.73 -22.12
CA GLU A 62 7.65 -19.71 -22.19
C GLU A 62 6.65 -19.21 -23.25
N PRO A 63 6.10 -20.10 -24.10
CA PRO A 63 5.11 -19.68 -25.10
C PRO A 63 3.93 -18.99 -24.42
N ASN A 64 3.76 -17.70 -24.71
CA ASN A 64 2.67 -16.93 -24.14
C ASN A 64 1.39 -17.15 -24.97
N PRO A 65 0.32 -17.72 -24.40
CA PRO A 65 -0.92 -17.97 -25.13
C PRO A 65 -1.73 -16.70 -25.38
N HIS A 66 -1.36 -15.56 -24.80
CA HIS A 66 -2.13 -14.32 -24.88
C HIS A 66 -1.53 -13.31 -25.86
N SER A 67 -2.38 -12.70 -26.67
CA SER A 67 -1.97 -11.69 -27.66
C SER A 67 -1.99 -10.26 -27.15
N THR A 68 -2.62 -9.98 -25.99
CA THR A 68 -2.88 -8.61 -25.54
C THR A 68 -1.86 -8.15 -24.49
N PRO A 69 -1.47 -6.86 -24.44
CA PRO A 69 -0.34 -6.40 -23.62
C PRO A 69 -0.46 -6.71 -22.12
N ILE A 70 -1.61 -6.46 -21.50
CA ILE A 70 -1.80 -6.72 -20.05
C ILE A 70 -1.89 -8.22 -19.77
N ALA A 71 -2.53 -9.00 -20.65
CA ALA A 71 -2.54 -10.45 -20.51
C ALA A 71 -1.12 -11.04 -20.62
N GLN A 72 -0.31 -10.54 -21.54
CA GLN A 72 1.08 -10.97 -21.68
C GLN A 72 1.91 -10.65 -20.44
N LEU A 73 1.74 -9.44 -19.89
CA LEU A 73 2.35 -9.02 -18.64
C LEU A 73 1.99 -9.96 -17.49
N LEU A 74 0.70 -10.25 -17.29
CA LEU A 74 0.22 -11.10 -16.21
C LEU A 74 0.75 -12.53 -16.33
N HIS A 75 0.84 -13.05 -17.56
CA HIS A 75 1.49 -14.33 -17.83
C HIS A 75 2.97 -14.31 -17.42
N ARG A 76 3.75 -13.31 -17.85
CA ARG A 76 5.16 -13.19 -17.42
C ARG A 76 5.30 -13.06 -15.91
N ALA A 77 4.41 -12.31 -15.26
CA ALA A 77 4.41 -12.17 -13.80
C ALA A 77 4.15 -13.52 -13.10
N ARG A 78 3.26 -14.37 -13.65
CA ARG A 78 3.03 -15.73 -13.17
C ARG A 78 4.26 -16.61 -13.34
N VAL A 79 4.88 -16.63 -14.52
CA VAL A 79 6.10 -17.41 -14.79
C VAL A 79 7.21 -16.96 -13.84
N ARG A 80 7.34 -15.64 -13.62
CA ARG A 80 8.30 -15.10 -12.67
C ARG A 80 8.07 -15.56 -11.25
N LEU A 81 6.84 -15.51 -10.78
CA LEU A 81 6.51 -15.95 -9.43
C LEU A 81 6.78 -17.46 -9.24
N GLN A 82 6.62 -18.25 -10.30
CA GLN A 82 6.92 -19.67 -10.29
C GLN A 82 8.44 -19.96 -10.25
N ALA A 83 9.25 -19.15 -10.93
CA ALA A 83 10.71 -19.30 -10.98
C ALA A 83 11.43 -18.70 -9.76
N ASP A 84 11.10 -17.45 -9.40
CA ASP A 84 11.76 -16.69 -8.32
C ASP A 84 11.19 -17.09 -6.93
N GLY A 85 10.06 -17.79 -6.90
CA GLY A 85 9.35 -18.17 -5.70
C GLY A 85 8.45 -17.07 -5.14
N TRP A 86 7.53 -17.49 -4.27
CA TRP A 86 6.47 -16.66 -3.71
C TRP A 86 6.69 -16.40 -2.21
N CYS A 87 6.32 -15.20 -1.75
CA CYS A 87 6.32 -14.83 -0.35
C CYS A 87 5.01 -14.16 0.10
N ARG A 88 4.78 -14.23 1.42
CA ARG A 88 3.78 -13.46 2.16
C ARG A 88 4.42 -12.17 2.70
N GLY A 89 3.61 -11.14 2.87
CA GLY A 89 4.01 -9.86 3.44
C GLY A 89 4.79 -8.98 2.46
N ALA A 90 5.21 -7.81 2.97
CA ALA A 90 5.95 -6.82 2.21
C ALA A 90 7.44 -7.18 2.00
N LEU A 91 7.96 -8.17 2.73
CA LEU A 91 9.38 -8.50 2.72
C LEU A 91 9.71 -9.49 1.59
N ARG A 92 10.61 -9.07 0.70
CA ARG A 92 11.30 -9.97 -0.24
C ARG A 92 12.36 -10.71 0.56
N GLU A 93 12.05 -11.91 1.03
CA GLU A 93 13.08 -12.81 1.55
C GLU A 93 13.70 -13.57 0.38
N ASP A 94 15.03 -13.48 0.25
CA ASP A 94 15.82 -14.33 -0.66
C ASP A 94 15.42 -14.27 -2.14
N GLY A 95 14.93 -13.11 -2.60
CA GLY A 95 14.49 -12.92 -3.99
C GLY A 95 13.04 -13.36 -4.29
N ARG A 96 12.35 -14.00 -3.33
CA ARG A 96 10.92 -14.36 -3.42
C ARG A 96 10.04 -13.12 -3.45
N ARG A 97 8.86 -13.21 -4.10
CA ARG A 97 8.00 -12.05 -4.36
C ARG A 97 6.53 -12.30 -4.02
N CYS A 98 5.80 -11.25 -3.70
CA CYS A 98 4.34 -11.28 -3.67
C CYS A 98 3.75 -11.05 -5.08
N ALA A 99 2.44 -11.28 -5.25
CA ALA A 99 1.76 -11.11 -6.54
C ALA A 99 1.98 -9.73 -7.18
N ILE A 100 1.77 -8.65 -6.40
CA ILE A 100 1.97 -7.27 -6.87
C ILE A 100 3.44 -6.99 -7.18
N GLY A 101 4.36 -7.56 -6.41
CA GLY A 101 5.80 -7.44 -6.64
C GLY A 101 6.24 -8.08 -7.96
N ALA A 102 5.64 -9.20 -8.34
CA ALA A 102 5.87 -9.85 -9.63
C ALA A 102 5.34 -9.01 -10.80
N ILE A 103 4.12 -8.47 -10.68
CA ILE A 103 3.51 -7.59 -11.70
C ILE A 103 4.37 -6.35 -11.94
N ARG A 104 4.79 -5.67 -10.86
CA ARG A 104 5.56 -4.41 -10.97
C ARG A 104 6.92 -4.57 -11.65
N ILE A 105 7.53 -5.75 -11.56
CA ILE A 105 8.82 -6.02 -12.19
C ILE A 105 8.67 -6.29 -13.69
N GLU A 106 7.57 -6.92 -14.09
CA GLU A 106 7.31 -7.24 -15.50
C GLU A 106 6.69 -6.08 -16.29
N ALA A 107 6.18 -5.07 -15.58
CA ALA A 107 5.55 -3.91 -16.17
C ALA A 107 6.57 -2.94 -16.76
N ALA A 108 6.30 -2.49 -17.98
CA ALA A 108 7.11 -1.45 -18.63
C ALA A 108 6.86 -0.07 -18.01
N THR A 109 5.65 0.17 -17.48
CA THR A 109 5.27 1.43 -16.85
C THR A 109 4.50 1.19 -15.56
N ARG A 110 4.47 2.22 -14.70
CA ARG A 110 3.64 2.21 -13.49
C ARG A 110 2.15 2.07 -13.81
N SER A 111 1.66 2.76 -14.84
CA SER A 111 0.25 2.67 -15.25
C SER A 111 -0.14 1.24 -15.62
N GLN A 112 0.71 0.56 -16.39
CA GLN A 112 0.48 -0.84 -16.78
C GLN A 112 0.44 -1.77 -15.55
N ALA A 113 1.30 -1.53 -14.56
CA ALA A 113 1.28 -2.29 -13.31
C ALA A 113 -0.01 -2.04 -12.51
N ASP A 114 -0.48 -0.79 -12.47
CA ASP A 114 -1.69 -0.40 -11.74
C ASP A 114 -2.94 -1.00 -12.42
N ASP A 115 -3.05 -0.95 -13.74
CA ASP A 115 -4.14 -1.56 -14.51
C ASP A 115 -4.21 -3.08 -14.30
N ALA A 116 -3.06 -3.76 -14.38
CA ALA A 116 -2.97 -5.19 -14.13
C ALA A 116 -3.31 -5.55 -12.67
N SER A 117 -2.91 -4.72 -11.71
CA SER A 117 -3.23 -4.89 -10.29
C SER A 117 -4.72 -4.70 -10.01
N ALA A 118 -5.37 -3.77 -10.71
CA ALA A 118 -6.81 -3.55 -10.62
C ALA A 118 -7.60 -4.76 -11.16
N LEU A 119 -7.18 -5.34 -12.28
CA LEU A 119 -7.78 -6.57 -12.79
C LEU A 119 -7.57 -7.75 -11.85
N LEU A 120 -6.37 -7.88 -11.25
CA LEU A 120 -6.12 -8.91 -10.26
C LEU A 120 -7.02 -8.75 -9.04
N LEU A 121 -7.24 -7.52 -8.57
CA LEU A 121 -8.18 -7.24 -7.49
C LEU A 121 -9.62 -7.65 -7.84
N GLU A 122 -10.06 -7.38 -9.07
CA GLU A 122 -11.36 -7.81 -9.56
C GLU A 122 -11.51 -9.33 -9.49
N VAL A 123 -10.52 -10.08 -9.99
CA VAL A 123 -10.50 -11.55 -9.96
C VAL A 123 -10.45 -12.08 -8.53
N VAL A 124 -9.62 -11.49 -7.67
CA VAL A 124 -9.51 -11.90 -6.25
C VAL A 124 -10.83 -11.71 -5.51
N ARG A 125 -11.52 -10.59 -5.73
CA ARG A 125 -12.85 -10.36 -5.14
C ARG A 125 -13.88 -11.33 -5.67
N ARG A 126 -13.94 -11.50 -6.99
CA ARG A 126 -14.96 -12.32 -7.67
C ARG A 126 -14.80 -13.81 -7.40
N ASP A 127 -13.57 -14.33 -7.47
CA ASP A 127 -13.31 -15.76 -7.52
C ASP A 127 -12.74 -16.34 -6.22
N PHE A 128 -12.20 -15.48 -5.34
CA PHE A 128 -11.49 -15.90 -4.12
C PHE A 128 -11.99 -15.18 -2.84
N GLY A 129 -12.89 -14.21 -2.95
CA GLY A 129 -13.49 -13.51 -1.81
C GLY A 129 -12.53 -12.60 -1.02
N GLY A 130 -11.43 -12.16 -1.62
CA GLY A 130 -10.46 -11.28 -0.95
C GLY A 130 -10.76 -9.79 -1.16
N ASP A 131 -10.71 -8.98 -0.09
CA ASP A 131 -11.02 -7.54 -0.17
C ASP A 131 -9.94 -6.72 -0.86
N THR A 132 -8.67 -7.09 -0.62
CA THR A 132 -7.48 -6.48 -1.22
C THR A 132 -6.48 -7.55 -1.65
N VAL A 133 -5.72 -7.30 -2.72
CA VAL A 133 -4.69 -8.25 -3.18
C VAL A 133 -3.62 -8.53 -2.10
N PRO A 134 -3.09 -7.54 -1.36
CA PRO A 134 -2.09 -7.83 -0.33
C PRO A 134 -2.63 -8.71 0.81
N SER A 135 -3.79 -8.35 1.39
CA SER A 135 -4.38 -9.15 2.48
C SER A 135 -4.72 -10.57 2.05
N TRP A 136 -5.27 -10.71 0.84
CA TRP A 136 -5.57 -12.00 0.26
C TRP A 136 -4.29 -12.82 -0.01
N ASN A 137 -3.25 -12.23 -0.60
CA ASN A 137 -1.96 -12.88 -0.83
C ASN A 137 -1.41 -13.44 0.49
N ASP A 138 -1.42 -12.64 1.54
CA ASP A 138 -0.83 -12.99 2.83
C ASP A 138 -1.63 -14.06 3.57
N SER A 139 -2.92 -14.18 3.29
CA SER A 139 -3.77 -15.27 3.80
C SER A 139 -3.52 -16.62 3.12
N GLN A 140 -2.82 -16.66 1.99
CA GLN A 140 -2.61 -17.92 1.26
C GLN A 140 -1.61 -18.83 1.96
N ASN A 141 -1.83 -20.14 1.88
CA ASN A 141 -0.91 -21.12 2.47
C ASN A 141 0.18 -21.64 1.53
N SER A 142 0.08 -21.32 0.24
CA SER A 142 0.99 -21.79 -0.80
C SER A 142 0.94 -20.83 -2.00
N PRO A 143 1.89 -20.89 -2.95
CA PRO A 143 1.84 -20.10 -4.17
C PRO A 143 0.67 -20.46 -5.10
N ARG A 144 0.11 -21.67 -4.99
CA ARG A 144 -0.84 -22.22 -5.96
C ARG A 144 -2.07 -21.33 -6.21
N PRO A 145 -2.77 -20.81 -5.19
CA PRO A 145 -3.91 -19.90 -5.40
C PRO A 145 -3.49 -18.58 -6.06
N VAL A 146 -2.28 -18.10 -5.75
CA VAL A 146 -1.73 -16.85 -6.32
C VAL A 146 -1.43 -17.02 -7.81
N LEU A 147 -0.78 -18.11 -8.19
CA LEU A 147 -0.52 -18.45 -9.59
C LEU A 147 -1.84 -18.62 -10.37
N LEU A 148 -2.85 -19.27 -9.77
CA LEU A 148 -4.16 -19.44 -10.38
C LEU A 148 -4.89 -18.11 -10.59
N ALA A 149 -4.82 -17.18 -9.63
CA ALA A 149 -5.43 -15.87 -9.80
C ALA A 149 -4.75 -15.07 -10.92
N LEU A 150 -3.41 -15.09 -11.02
CA LEU A 150 -2.69 -14.43 -12.11
C LEU A 150 -3.09 -14.99 -13.48
N ASP A 151 -3.25 -16.31 -13.58
CA ASP A 151 -3.70 -16.98 -14.81
C ASP A 151 -5.13 -16.58 -15.22
N ARG A 152 -6.07 -16.59 -14.26
CA ARG A 152 -7.45 -16.13 -14.49
C ARG A 152 -7.50 -14.65 -14.86
N THR A 153 -6.61 -13.84 -14.29
CA THR A 153 -6.50 -12.42 -14.61
C THR A 153 -5.95 -12.22 -16.02
N ALA A 154 -4.95 -13.01 -16.44
CA ALA A 154 -4.43 -12.98 -17.80
C ALA A 154 -5.51 -13.36 -18.82
N GLN A 155 -6.30 -14.41 -18.53
CA GLN A 155 -7.44 -14.79 -19.36
C GLN A 155 -8.50 -13.69 -19.43
N LEU A 156 -8.81 -13.03 -18.31
CA LEU A 156 -9.76 -11.93 -18.26
C LEU A 156 -9.28 -10.73 -19.11
N ALA A 157 -8.01 -10.35 -18.97
CA ALA A 157 -7.40 -9.29 -19.76
C ALA A 157 -7.44 -9.61 -21.25
N HIS A 158 -7.11 -10.86 -21.62
CA HIS A 158 -7.17 -11.33 -23.00
C HIS A 158 -8.59 -11.25 -23.58
N ASN A 159 -9.58 -11.76 -22.84
CA ASN A 159 -10.99 -11.72 -23.25
C ASN A 159 -11.52 -10.28 -23.38
N ARG A 160 -10.90 -9.30 -22.71
CA ARG A 160 -11.23 -7.87 -22.78
C ARG A 160 -10.37 -7.07 -23.78
N ASN A 161 -9.43 -7.72 -24.46
CA ASN A 161 -8.46 -7.10 -25.37
C ASN A 161 -7.56 -6.04 -24.70
N LEU A 162 -7.12 -6.31 -23.47
CA LEU A 162 -6.25 -5.44 -22.65
C LEU A 162 -4.80 -5.91 -22.59
#